data_AF-A0A3D5CU27-F1
#
_entry.id   AF-A0A3D5CU27-F1
#
_cell.length_a   1.000
_cell.length_b   1.000
_cell.length_c   1.000
_cell.angle_alpha   90.00
_cell.angle_beta   90.00
_cell.angle_gamma   90.00
#
_symmetry.space_group_name_H-M   'P 1'
#
loop_
_entity.id
_entity.type
_entity.pdbx_description
1 polymer ?
#
loop_
_entity_poly.entity_id
_entity_poly.type
_entity_poly.pdbx_seq_one_letter_code
_entity_poly.pdbx_strand_id
1 'polypeptide(L)'
;MHGFSFGFELVFKADYTSVQGGYDQIDRIYGVNFAGFGSWSPISSGIFRKKEQAGYSAYGGVKGALSSNGLTKSMYLYLRVGNDTAWI
;
A
#
# COMPACT_ATOMS: atom_id res chain seq x y z
N MET A 1 30.94 10.69 1.89
CA MET A 1 30.11 11.82 2.35
C MET A 1 28.92 11.24 3.10
N HIS A 2 28.83 11.47 4.42
CA HIS A 2 27.70 10.98 5.23
C HIS A 2 26.59 12.03 5.19
N GLY A 3 25.58 11.81 4.35
CA GLY A 3 24.33 12.55 4.38
C GLY A 3 23.29 11.71 5.11
N PHE A 4 22.81 12.17 6.27
CA PHE A 4 21.61 11.60 6.88
C PHE A 4 20.41 12.01 6.02
N SER A 5 19.91 11.09 5.19
CA SER A 5 18.58 11.21 4.61
C SER A 5 17.57 10.73 5.64
N PHE A 6 16.82 11.65 6.24
CA PHE A 6 15.70 11.32 7.12
C PHE A 6 14.51 10.91 6.24
N GLY A 7 14.47 9.63 5.89
CA GLY A 7 13.36 9.02 5.18
C GLY A 7 12.95 7.71 5.85
N PHE A 8 11.67 7.40 5.79
CA PHE A 8 11.22 6.02 5.84
C PHE A 8 10.72 5.64 4.45
N GLU A 9 10.78 4.35 4.16
CA GLU A 9 10.26 3.72 2.97
C GLU A 9 9.33 2.61 3.43
N LEU A 10 8.08 2.67 3.00
CA LEU A 10 7.12 1.57 3.10
C LEU A 10 6.80 1.14 1.67
N VAL A 11 7.05 -0.11 1.35
CA VAL A 11 6.79 -0.67 0.02
C VAL A 11 6.04 -1.98 0.15
N PHE A 12 5.26 -2.28 -0.88
CA PHE A 12 4.68 -3.60 -1.10
C PHE A 12 4.66 -3.88 -2.60
N LYS A 13 4.52 -5.15 -2.95
CA LYS A 13 4.24 -5.61 -4.31
C LYS A 13 2.76 -5.97 -4.43
N ALA A 14 2.21 -5.76 -5.61
CA ALA A 14 0.85 -6.15 -5.92
C ALA A 14 0.79 -6.73 -7.33
N ASP A 15 -0.01 -7.79 -7.47
CA ASP A 15 -0.42 -8.30 -8.77
C ASP A 15 -1.86 -7.83 -8.98
N TYR A 16 -2.12 -7.17 -10.11
CA TYR A 16 -3.45 -6.72 -10.50
C TYR A 16 -3.68 -6.95 -11.98
N THR A 17 -4.95 -7.15 -12.33
CA THR A 17 -5.39 -7.34 -13.70
C THR A 17 -6.21 -6.11 -14.10
N SER A 18 -5.81 -5.50 -15.22
CA SER A 18 -6.63 -4.49 -15.88
C SER A 18 -7.34 -5.10 -17.08
N VAL A 19 -8.65 -4.86 -17.20
CA VAL A 19 -9.48 -5.42 -18.28
C VAL A 19 -10.07 -4.26 -19.06
N GLN A 20 -9.55 -4.02 -20.26
CA GLN A 20 -10.05 -2.96 -21.15
C GLN A 20 -11.56 -3.10 -21.39
N GLY A 21 -12.33 -2.11 -20.95
CA GLY A 21 -13.80 -2.11 -21.05
C GLY A 21 -14.50 -3.08 -20.09
N GLY A 22 -13.78 -3.62 -19.10
CA GLY A 22 -14.27 -4.51 -18.04
C GLY A 22 -14.02 -3.92 -16.65
N TYR A 23 -14.01 -4.80 -15.64
CA TYR A 23 -13.71 -4.42 -14.26
C TYR A 23 -12.34 -4.93 -13.85
N ASP A 24 -11.52 -4.03 -13.35
CA ASP A 24 -10.19 -4.33 -12.85
C ASP A 24 -10.25 -5.08 -11.51
N GLN A 25 -9.18 -5.81 -11.18
CA GLN A 25 -9.08 -6.49 -9.90
C GLN A 25 -7.65 -6.54 -9.36
N ILE A 26 -7.54 -6.61 -8.04
CA ILE A 26 -6.29 -6.90 -7.35
C ILE A 26 -6.29 -8.39 -7.00
N ASP A 27 -5.27 -9.11 -7.46
CA ASP A 27 -5.14 -10.54 -7.26
C ASP A 27 -4.33 -10.85 -6.01
N ARG A 28 -3.27 -10.07 -5.75
CA ARG A 28 -2.37 -10.25 -4.60
C ARG A 28 -1.79 -8.94 -4.10
N ILE A 29 -1.53 -8.89 -2.79
CA ILE A 29 -0.67 -7.90 -2.14
C ILE A 29 0.30 -8.66 -1.25
N TYR A 30 1.59 -8.43 -1.44
CA TYR A 30 2.66 -9.22 -0.83
C TYR A 30 3.97 -8.45 -0.78
N GLY A 31 5.01 -9.05 -0.18
CA GLY A 31 6.34 -8.45 -0.14
C GLY A 31 6.39 -7.11 0.59
N VAL A 32 5.58 -6.95 1.64
CA VAL A 32 5.57 -5.75 2.48
C VAL A 32 6.94 -5.60 3.13
N ASN A 33 7.58 -4.46 2.90
CA ASN A 33 8.86 -4.13 3.50
C ASN A 33 8.83 -2.70 4.04
N PHE A 34 9.48 -2.50 5.17
CA PHE A 34 9.70 -1.20 5.77
C PHE A 34 11.19 -1.01 6.01
N ALA A 35 11.72 0.14 5.58
CA ALA A 35 13.09 0.55 5.88
C ALA A 35 13.06 2.02 6.32
N GLY A 36 13.63 2.34 7.48
CA GLY A 36 13.61 3.72 7.94
C GLY A 36 13.98 3.87 9.41
N PHE A 37 13.96 5.12 9.87
CA PHE A 37 14.16 5.45 11.27
C PHE A 37 12.89 5.19 12.08
N GLY A 38 13.04 4.59 13.27
CA GLY A 38 11.95 4.22 14.16
C GLY A 38 11.62 2.72 14.11
N SER A 39 10.61 2.33 14.88
CA SER A 39 10.09 0.97 14.92
C SER A 39 8.76 0.89 14.18
N TRP A 40 8.70 0.03 13.16
CA TRP A 40 7.49 -0.25 12.41
C TRP A 40 6.78 -1.49 12.95
N SER A 41 5.48 -1.37 13.19
CA SER A 41 4.61 -2.48 13.55
C SER A 41 3.48 -2.61 12.53
N PRO A 42 3.43 -3.68 11.70
CA PRO A 42 2.34 -3.90 10.77
C PRO A 42 1.03 -4.19 11.54
N ILE A 43 -0.05 -3.51 11.16
CA ILE A 43 -1.39 -3.71 11.74
C ILE A 43 -2.25 -4.58 10.82
N SER A 44 -2.28 -4.25 9.52
CA SER A 44 -3.00 -5.03 8.53
C SER A 44 -2.36 -4.87 7.15
N SER A 45 -2.46 -5.90 6.35
CA SER A 45 -2.08 -5.85 4.93
C SER A 45 -2.97 -6.77 4.14
N GLY A 46 -3.21 -6.42 2.87
CA GLY A 46 -3.96 -7.25 1.95
C GLY A 46 -4.99 -6.49 1.14
N ILE A 47 -5.85 -7.26 0.50
CA ILE A 47 -6.91 -6.77 -0.37
C ILE A 47 -8.13 -6.45 0.49
N PHE A 48 -8.58 -5.20 0.46
CA PHE A 48 -9.79 -4.78 1.17
C PHE A 48 -11.02 -4.83 0.25
N ARG A 49 -10.80 -4.58 -1.04
CA ARG A 49 -11.81 -4.74 -2.08
C ARG A 49 -11.17 -5.28 -3.35
N LYS A 50 -11.51 -6.53 -3.67
CA LYS A 50 -10.85 -7.30 -4.71
C LYS A 50 -11.10 -6.77 -6.12
N LYS A 51 -12.34 -6.42 -6.44
CA LYS A 51 -12.78 -6.11 -7.80
C LYS A 51 -13.42 -4.74 -7.86
N GLU A 52 -13.18 -4.04 -8.96
CA GLU A 52 -13.86 -2.80 -9.33
C GLU A 52 -15.34 -3.07 -9.68
N GLN A 53 -16.18 -2.06 -9.49
CA GLN A 53 -17.54 -1.98 -10.03
C GLN A 53 -17.80 -0.58 -10.58
N ALA A 54 -18.94 -0.38 -11.26
CA ALA A 54 -19.32 0.89 -11.90
C ALA A 54 -19.28 2.14 -10.99
N GLY A 55 -19.29 1.97 -9.66
CA GLY A 55 -19.21 3.08 -8.71
C GLY A 55 -17.92 3.13 -7.89
N TYR A 56 -16.99 2.18 -8.05
CA TYR A 56 -15.83 2.11 -7.18
C TYR A 56 -14.67 1.25 -7.70
N SER A 57 -13.43 1.64 -7.39
CA SER A 57 -12.20 0.93 -7.74
C SER A 57 -11.94 -0.31 -6.87
N ALA A 58 -11.16 -1.29 -7.32
CA ALA A 58 -10.51 -2.22 -6.39
C ALA A 58 -9.53 -1.43 -5.48
N TYR A 59 -9.30 -1.89 -4.24
CA TYR A 59 -8.24 -1.33 -3.40
C TYR A 59 -7.71 -2.31 -2.36
N GLY A 60 -6.45 -2.12 -2.02
CA GLY A 60 -5.71 -2.90 -1.04
C GLY A 60 -4.46 -2.15 -0.60
N GLY A 61 -3.75 -2.66 0.39
CA GLY A 61 -2.48 -2.06 0.79
C GLY A 61 -2.03 -2.51 2.15
N VAL A 62 -1.32 -1.61 2.84
CA VAL A 62 -0.69 -1.88 4.14
C VAL A 62 -1.00 -0.73 5.09
N LYS A 63 -1.36 -1.10 6.31
CA LYS A 63 -1.49 -0.23 7.47
C LYS A 63 -0.52 -0.69 8.56
N GLY A 64 0.10 0.26 9.24
CA GLY A 64 0.86 -0.03 10.44
C GLY A 64 1.09 1.20 11.30
N ALA A 65 1.82 1.01 12.38
CA ALA A 65 2.22 2.05 13.30
C ALA A 65 3.74 2.27 13.19
N LEU A 66 4.15 3.53 13.01
CA LEU A 66 5.53 3.95 13.12
C LEU A 66 5.73 4.65 14.45
N SER A 67 6.63 4.11 15.26
CA SER A 67 7.04 4.69 16.54
C SER A 67 8.44 5.27 16.46
N SER A 68 8.60 6.54 16.84
CA SER A 68 9.87 7.25 16.84
C SER A 68 9.86 8.35 17.89
N ASN A 69 10.94 8.49 18.66
CA ASN A 69 11.11 9.52 19.71
C ASN A 69 9.91 9.64 20.67
N GLY A 70 9.36 8.51 21.11
CA GLY A 70 8.21 8.45 22.02
C GLY A 70 6.85 8.81 21.38
N LEU A 71 6.80 9.10 20.08
CA LEU A 71 5.58 9.34 19.32
C LEU A 71 5.24 8.13 18.45
N THR A 72 3.96 7.75 18.42
CA THR A 72 3.44 6.71 17.53
C THR A 72 2.44 7.32 16.57
N LYS A 73 2.64 7.09 15.27
CA LYS A 73 1.73 7.53 14.20
C LYS A 73 1.26 6.32 13.40
N SER A 74 0.00 6.36 12.98
CA SER A 74 -0.51 5.39 12.00
C SER A 74 -0.05 5.80 10.61
N MET A 75 0.43 4.85 9.82
CA MET A 75 0.72 5.05 8.41
C MET A 75 -0.03 4.05 7.55
N TYR A 76 -0.28 4.48 6.33
CA TYR A 76 -1.10 3.78 5.36
C TYR A 76 -0.48 3.99 3.99
N LEU A 77 -0.35 2.91 3.23
CA LEU A 77 -0.05 2.96 1.81
C LEU A 77 -1.07 2.07 1.11
N TYR A 78 -1.80 2.64 0.16
CA TYR A 78 -2.84 1.92 -0.57
C TYR A 78 -2.56 1.95 -2.07
N LEU A 79 -2.95 0.88 -2.74
CA LEU A 79 -3.09 0.83 -4.18
C LEU A 79 -4.59 0.84 -4.51
N ARG A 80 -4.95 1.62 -5.50
CA ARG A 80 -6.26 1.58 -6.15
C ARG A 80 -6.07 1.15 -7.60
N VAL A 81 -7.00 0.33 -8.07
CA VAL A 81 -7.04 -0.15 -9.47
C VAL A 81 -8.47 0.00 -9.98
N GLY A 82 -8.64 0.69 -11.10
CA GLY A 82 -9.91 0.86 -11.78
C GLY A 82 -9.81 1.80 -12.98
N ASN A 83 -10.85 1.83 -13.80
CA ASN A 83 -10.91 2.58 -15.06
C ASN A 83 -9.65 2.38 -15.91
N ASP A 84 -9.20 1.13 -16.03
CA ASP A 84 -8.00 0.74 -16.79
C ASP A 84 -6.69 1.36 -16.27
N THR A 85 -6.67 1.78 -15.00
CA THR A 85 -5.52 2.48 -14.38
C THR A 85 -5.25 2.03 -12.95
N ALA A 86 -4.04 2.28 -12.47
CA ALA A 86 -3.62 2.01 -11.09
C ALA A 86 -2.91 3.22 -10.48
N TRP A 87 -3.21 3.54 -9.22
CA TRP A 87 -2.62 4.69 -8.51
C TRP A 87 -2.48 4.44 -7.01
N ILE A 88 -1.57 5.19 -6.39
CA ILE A 88 -1.22 5.15 -4.96
C ILE A 88 -1.76 6.41 -4.27
#